data_AF-A0A2D4K723-F1
#
_entry.id   AF-A0A2D4K723-F1
#
_cell.length_a   1.000
_cell.length_b   1.000
_cell.length_c   1.000
_cell.angle_alpha   90.00
_cell.angle_beta   90.00
_cell.angle_gamma   90.00
#
_symmetry.space_group_name_H-M   'P 1'
#
loop_
_entity.id
_entity.type
_entity.pdbx_description
1 polymer ?
#
loop_
_entity_poly.entity_id
_entity_poly.type
_entity_poly.pdbx_seq_one_letter_code
_entity_poly.pdbx_strand_id
1 'polypeptide(L)'
;PKELADDVVGSVLDCFSFQETDNAWHGGCLALAELGRRGLLLPSRLSDVVPVILKGLTYDEKRGACSVGSNVRDSACYVCWAFARAYDPLELKPFVNQIASALIIAAIFDRDVNCRR
;
A
#
# COMPACT_ATOMS: atom_id res chain seq x y z
N PRO A 1 1.94 -25.14 2.17
CA PRO A 1 1.33 -24.18 1.20
C PRO A 1 1.04 -22.79 1.77
N LYS A 2 0.39 -22.68 2.95
CA LYS A 2 0.16 -21.39 3.62
C LYS A 2 1.46 -20.70 4.05
N GLU A 3 2.41 -21.46 4.60
CA GLU A 3 3.73 -20.94 5.02
C GLU A 3 4.48 -20.30 3.84
N LEU A 4 4.49 -20.96 2.67
CA LEU A 4 5.12 -20.42 1.46
C LEU A 4 4.45 -19.12 0.97
N ALA A 5 3.14 -18.97 1.15
CA ALA A 5 2.45 -17.72 0.81
C ALA A 5 2.79 -16.60 1.80
N ASP A 6 2.97 -16.94 3.08
CA ASP A 6 3.40 -16.02 4.11
C ASP A 6 4.85 -15.54 3.89
N ASP A 7 5.74 -16.43 3.44
CA ASP A 7 7.11 -16.10 3.03
C ASP A 7 7.12 -15.08 1.88
N VAL A 8 6.26 -15.28 0.87
CA VAL A 8 6.12 -14.33 -0.25
C VAL A 8 5.65 -12.96 0.24
N VAL A 9 4.67 -12.91 1.14
CA VAL A 9 4.24 -11.64 1.76
C VAL A 9 5.39 -11.00 2.53
N GLY A 10 6.18 -11.78 3.26
CA GLY A 10 7.39 -11.32 3.94
C GLY A 10 8.38 -10.67 2.98
N SER A 11 8.75 -11.37 1.90
CA SER A 11 9.68 -10.83 0.89
C SER A 11 9.14 -9.58 0.19
N VAL A 12 7.82 -9.48 -0.01
CA VAL A 12 7.19 -8.27 -0.56
C VAL A 12 7.28 -7.11 0.45
N LEU A 13 7.14 -7.39 1.75
CA LEU A 13 7.28 -6.37 2.80
C LEU A 13 8.70 -5.79 2.86
N ASP A 14 9.72 -6.58 2.51
CA ASP A 14 11.11 -6.10 2.44
C ASP A 14 11.32 -5.00 1.39
N CYS A 15 10.47 -4.95 0.35
CA CYS A 15 10.50 -3.86 -0.64
C CYS A 15 10.16 -2.49 -0.05
N PHE A 16 9.54 -2.42 1.13
CA PHE A 16 9.09 -1.18 1.77
C PHE A 16 10.08 -0.66 2.80
N SER A 17 11.36 -0.68 2.45
CA SER A 17 12.46 -0.12 3.22
C SER A 17 12.86 1.25 2.69
N PHE A 18 13.42 2.11 3.56
CA PHE A 18 14.00 3.38 3.14
C PHE A 18 15.24 3.22 2.25
N GLN A 19 15.84 2.02 2.23
CA GLN A 19 16.97 1.69 1.36
C GLN A 19 16.52 1.30 -0.06
N GLU A 20 15.23 1.03 -0.24
CA GLU A 20 14.67 0.56 -1.49
C GLU A 20 14.21 1.72 -2.38
N THR A 21 14.18 1.46 -3.68
CA THR A 21 13.80 2.47 -4.70
C THR A 21 12.28 2.69 -4.76
N ASP A 22 11.87 3.84 -5.29
CA ASP A 22 10.48 4.13 -5.62
C ASP A 22 9.82 3.04 -6.50
N ASN A 23 10.60 2.42 -7.40
CA ASN A 23 10.12 1.30 -8.22
C ASN A 23 9.85 0.03 -7.41
N ALA A 24 10.68 -0.27 -6.40
CA ALA A 24 10.47 -1.41 -5.52
C ALA A 24 9.23 -1.22 -4.66
N TRP A 25 9.04 -0.02 -4.10
CA TRP A 25 7.82 0.35 -3.38
C TRP A 25 6.57 0.23 -4.27
N HIS A 26 6.64 0.77 -5.49
CA HIS A 26 5.55 0.71 -6.46
C HIS A 26 5.18 -0.75 -6.79
N GLY A 27 6.17 -1.58 -7.13
CA GLY A 27 5.98 -3.01 -7.41
C GLY A 27 5.44 -3.77 -6.20
N GLY A 28 5.95 -3.48 -5.00
CA GLY A 28 5.46 -4.04 -3.74
C GLY A 28 3.99 -3.74 -3.50
N CYS A 29 3.54 -2.50 -3.74
CA CYS A 29 2.13 -2.14 -3.63
C CYS A 29 1.27 -2.96 -4.61
N LEU A 30 1.68 -3.07 -5.88
CA LEU A 30 0.93 -3.86 -6.87
C LEU A 30 0.86 -5.35 -6.46
N ALA A 31 1.96 -5.89 -5.94
CA ALA A 31 2.02 -7.26 -5.44
C ALA A 31 1.05 -7.46 -4.25
N LEU A 32 1.08 -6.57 -3.24
CA LEU A 32 0.17 -6.62 -2.10
C LEU A 32 -1.30 -6.56 -2.53
N ALA A 33 -1.65 -5.67 -3.45
CA ALA A 33 -3.02 -5.54 -3.97
C ALA A 33 -3.50 -6.85 -4.61
N GLU A 34 -2.65 -7.49 -5.40
CA GLU A 34 -3.01 -8.74 -6.08
C GLU A 34 -3.02 -9.94 -5.13
N LEU A 35 -2.09 -10.01 -4.18
CA LEU A 35 -2.10 -11.04 -3.13
C LEU A 35 -3.37 -10.95 -2.27
N GLY A 36 -3.80 -9.73 -1.91
CA GLY A 36 -5.06 -9.50 -1.21
C GLY A 36 -6.27 -9.95 -2.03
N ARG A 37 -6.37 -9.50 -3.28
CA ARG A 37 -7.47 -9.88 -4.20
C ARG A 37 -7.59 -11.38 -4.45
N ARG A 38 -6.47 -12.11 -4.43
CA ARG A 38 -6.43 -13.57 -4.62
C ARG A 38 -6.60 -14.36 -3.31
N GLY A 39 -6.77 -13.69 -2.17
CA GLY A 39 -6.87 -14.35 -0.87
C GLY A 39 -5.56 -15.02 -0.41
N LEU A 40 -4.42 -14.58 -0.94
CA LEU A 40 -3.09 -15.09 -0.60
C LEU A 40 -2.45 -14.30 0.55
N LEU A 41 -2.96 -13.11 0.86
CA LEU A 41 -2.57 -12.31 2.03
C LEU A 41 -3.58 -12.54 3.16
N LEU A 42 -3.15 -13.23 4.21
CA LEU A 42 -4.02 -13.58 5.33
C LEU A 42 -4.42 -12.34 6.15
N PRO A 43 -5.66 -12.26 6.68
CA PRO A 43 -6.10 -11.12 7.48
C PRO A 43 -5.20 -10.83 8.69
N SER A 44 -4.57 -11.86 9.28
CA SER A 44 -3.61 -11.71 10.38
C SER A 44 -2.38 -10.87 10.02
N ARG A 45 -2.03 -10.73 8.74
CA ARG A 45 -0.93 -9.89 8.25
C ARG A 45 -1.35 -8.43 8.00
N LEU A 46 -2.64 -8.10 8.09
CA LEU A 46 -3.11 -6.72 7.89
C LEU A 46 -2.47 -5.74 8.89
N SER A 47 -2.16 -6.19 10.12
CA SER A 47 -1.44 -5.37 11.11
C SER A 47 -0.04 -4.96 10.65
N ASP A 48 0.63 -5.79 9.85
CA ASP A 48 1.98 -5.51 9.34
C ASP A 48 1.92 -4.69 8.05
N VAL A 49 0.91 -4.96 7.22
CA VAL A 49 0.78 -4.42 5.87
C VAL A 49 0.17 -3.02 5.88
N VAL A 50 -0.83 -2.75 6.72
CA VAL A 50 -1.50 -1.44 6.77
C VAL A 50 -0.53 -0.29 7.08
N PRO A 51 0.39 -0.38 8.06
CA PRO A 51 1.37 0.69 8.31
C PRO A 51 2.23 1.01 7.10
N VAL A 52 2.55 0.00 6.29
CA VAL A 52 3.33 0.15 5.06
C VAL A 52 2.52 0.84 3.97
N ILE A 53 1.26 0.48 3.79
CA ILE A 53 0.35 1.14 2.85
C ILE A 53 0.18 2.62 3.20
N LEU A 54 0.02 2.94 4.49
CA LEU A 54 -0.11 4.33 4.95
C LEU A 54 1.14 5.15 4.63
N LYS A 55 2.34 4.58 4.78
CA LYS A 55 3.59 5.22 4.31
C LYS A 55 3.61 5.40 2.79
N GLY A 56 3.13 4.41 2.05
CA GLY A 56 2.99 4.45 0.60
C GLY A 56 2.07 5.59 0.12
N LEU A 57 0.93 5.81 0.78
CA LEU A 57 -0.01 6.90 0.46
C LEU A 57 0.60 8.30 0.64
N THR A 58 1.60 8.44 1.50
CA THR A 58 2.31 9.69 1.74
C THR A 58 3.73 9.69 1.18
N TYR A 59 4.06 8.71 0.32
CA TYR A 59 5.43 8.52 -0.16
C TYR A 59 5.89 9.74 -0.96
N ASP A 60 7.03 10.29 -0.59
CA ASP A 60 7.65 11.43 -1.25
C ASP A 60 9.17 11.36 -1.11
N GLU A 61 9.87 11.03 -2.19
CA GLU A 61 11.33 11.02 -2.23
C GLU A 61 11.84 12.24 -3.02
N LYS A 62 12.75 13.01 -2.42
CA LYS A 62 13.42 14.12 -3.12
C LYS A 62 14.60 13.59 -3.92
N ARG A 63 14.53 13.70 -5.24
CA ARG A 63 15.63 13.37 -6.15
C ARG A 63 16.11 14.65 -6.83
N GLY A 64 17.07 15.32 -6.17
CA GLY A 64 17.57 16.62 -6.59
C GLY A 64 16.51 17.72 -6.44
N ALA A 65 16.23 18.45 -7.53
CA ALA A 65 15.18 19.47 -7.58
C ALA A 65 13.77 18.92 -7.84
N CYS A 66 13.66 17.63 -8.16
CA CYS A 66 12.40 16.96 -8.41
C CYS A 66 12.01 16.11 -7.20
N SER A 67 10.72 15.81 -7.08
CA SER A 67 10.22 14.80 -6.15
C SER A 67 9.54 13.69 -6.95
N VAL A 68 9.76 12.45 -6.50
CA VAL A 68 9.27 11.23 -7.14
C VAL A 68 8.36 10.46 -6.18
N GLY A 69 7.62 9.49 -6.72
CA GLY A 69 6.73 8.63 -5.94
C GLY A 69 5.24 8.79 -6.20
N SER A 70 4.81 9.54 -7.24
CA SER A 70 3.40 9.55 -7.62
C SER A 70 2.89 8.16 -8.02
N ASN A 71 3.73 7.36 -8.68
CA ASN A 71 3.49 5.94 -8.93
C ASN A 71 3.27 5.13 -7.65
N VAL A 72 4.08 5.36 -6.61
CA VAL A 72 3.95 4.68 -5.30
C VAL A 72 2.65 5.07 -4.61
N ARG A 73 2.30 6.37 -4.61
CA ARG A 73 1.07 6.86 -3.99
C ARG A 73 -0.17 6.34 -4.73
N ASP A 74 -0.16 6.34 -6.05
CA ASP A 74 -1.24 5.79 -6.88
C ASP A 74 -1.42 4.29 -6.66
N SER A 75 -0.33 3.50 -6.63
CA SER A 75 -0.43 2.08 -6.34
C SER A 75 -0.85 1.80 -4.90
N ALA A 76 -0.47 2.62 -3.92
CA ALA A 76 -0.97 2.52 -2.56
C ALA A 76 -2.49 2.81 -2.47
N CYS A 77 -2.99 3.79 -3.22
CA CYS A 77 -4.44 4.01 -3.38
C CYS A 77 -5.12 2.77 -3.97
N TYR A 78 -4.50 2.14 -4.97
CA TYR A 78 -5.00 0.88 -5.55
C TYR A 78 -5.01 -0.27 -4.53
N VAL A 79 -4.02 -0.39 -3.65
CA VAL A 79 -4.04 -1.38 -2.55
C VAL A 79 -5.24 -1.16 -1.64
N CYS A 80 -5.51 0.08 -1.24
CA CYS A 80 -6.68 0.41 -0.41
C CYS A 80 -8.00 0.00 -1.08
N TRP A 81 -8.15 0.29 -2.38
CA TRP A 81 -9.31 -0.13 -3.17
C TRP A 81 -9.44 -1.66 -3.23
N ALA A 82 -8.33 -2.35 -3.47
CA ALA A 82 -8.28 -3.81 -3.56
C ALA A 82 -8.68 -4.45 -2.23
N PHE A 83 -8.15 -3.94 -1.11
CA PHE A 83 -8.41 -4.47 0.22
C PHE A 83 -9.86 -4.28 0.64
N ALA A 84 -10.44 -3.10 0.38
CA ALA A 84 -11.84 -2.82 0.68
C ALA A 84 -12.82 -3.79 0.00
N ARG A 85 -12.40 -4.46 -1.08
CA ARG A 85 -13.20 -5.45 -1.82
C ARG A 85 -12.83 -6.89 -1.52
N ALA A 86 -11.63 -7.13 -0.98
CA ALA A 86 -11.10 -8.47 -0.75
C ALA A 86 -11.36 -8.99 0.67
N TYR A 87 -11.41 -8.11 1.67
CA TYR A 87 -11.54 -8.49 3.08
C TYR A 87 -12.94 -8.26 3.63
N ASP A 88 -13.31 -9.08 4.62
CA ASP A 88 -14.53 -8.86 5.40
C ASP A 88 -14.46 -7.51 6.13
N PRO A 89 -15.56 -6.73 6.19
CA PRO A 89 -15.57 -5.44 6.87
C PRO A 89 -15.12 -5.50 8.33
N LEU A 90 -15.33 -6.62 9.03
CA LEU A 90 -14.90 -6.80 10.41
C LEU A 90 -13.37 -6.88 10.56
N GLU A 91 -12.69 -7.50 9.60
CA GLU A 91 -11.22 -7.61 9.56
C GLU A 91 -10.57 -6.24 9.29
N LEU A 92 -11.18 -5.41 8.45
CA LEU A 92 -10.68 -4.07 8.13
C LEU A 92 -11.04 -3.01 9.17
N LYS A 93 -12.10 -3.22 9.96
CA LYS A 93 -12.64 -2.26 10.93
C LYS A 93 -11.58 -1.55 11.79
N PRO A 94 -10.52 -2.20 12.31
CA PRO A 94 -9.49 -1.53 13.11
C PRO A 94 -8.68 -0.47 12.34
N PHE A 95 -8.61 -0.60 11.02
CA PHE A 95 -7.72 0.18 10.15
C PHE A 95 -8.45 1.25 9.35
N VAL A 96 -9.78 1.13 9.19
CA VAL A 96 -10.60 1.99 8.31
C VAL A 96 -10.38 3.47 8.56
N ASN A 97 -10.37 3.94 9.82
CA ASN A 97 -10.21 5.37 10.10
C ASN A 97 -8.86 5.92 9.63
N GLN A 98 -7.79 5.13 9.79
CA GLN A 98 -6.44 5.53 9.37
C GLN A 98 -6.34 5.56 7.85
N ILE A 99 -6.83 4.51 7.19
CA ILE A 99 -6.86 4.38 5.73
C ILE A 99 -7.71 5.51 5.11
N ALA A 100 -8.92 5.72 5.62
CA ALA A 100 -9.83 6.75 5.12
C ALA A 100 -9.24 8.15 5.28
N SER A 101 -8.63 8.46 6.43
CA SER A 101 -7.98 9.76 6.65
C SER A 101 -6.84 9.98 5.66
N ALA A 102 -5.98 8.97 5.44
CA ALA A 102 -4.88 9.07 4.49
C ALA A 102 -5.37 9.23 3.04
N LEU A 103 -6.41 8.49 2.64
CA LEU A 103 -7.03 8.61 1.32
C LEU A 103 -7.65 9.99 1.09
N ILE A 104 -8.34 10.55 2.08
CA ILE A 104 -8.91 11.90 2.00
C ILE A 104 -7.80 12.94 1.84
N ILE A 105 -6.70 12.80 2.58
CA ILE A 105 -5.53 13.69 2.45
C ILE A 105 -4.95 13.60 1.03
N ALA A 106 -4.74 12.38 0.51
CA ALA A 106 -4.25 12.19 -0.85
C ALA A 106 -5.20 12.80 -1.89
N ALA A 107 -6.51 12.51 -1.80
CA ALA A 107 -7.52 13.00 -2.74
C ALA A 107 -7.58 14.53 -2.82
N ILE A 108 -7.36 15.23 -1.70
CA ILE A 108 -7.49 16.70 -1.65
C ILE A 108 -6.15 17.39 -1.91
N PHE A 109 -5.04 16.86 -1.38
CA PHE A 109 -3.77 17.58 -1.27
C PHE A 109 -2.62 16.98 -2.06
N ASP A 110 -2.76 15.84 -2.74
CA ASP A 110 -1.68 15.31 -3.57
C ASP A 110 -1.30 16.33 -4.66
N ARG A 111 -0.01 16.43 -4.97
CA ARG A 111 0.49 17.32 -6.04
C ARG A 111 0.11 16.81 -7.42
N ASP A 112 0.10 15.50 -7.61
CA ASP A 112 -0.25 14.86 -8.88
C ASP A 112 -1.76 14.69 -8.99
N VAL A 113 -2.34 15.17 -10.09
CA VAL A 113 -3.79 15.07 -10.33
C VAL A 113 -4.27 13.64 -10.48
N ASN A 114 -3.40 12.72 -10.95
CA ASN A 114 -3.79 11.33 -11.13
C ASN A 114 -3.97 10.63 -9.78
N CYS A 115 -3.13 10.96 -8.79
CA CYS A 115 -3.24 10.45 -7.42
C CYS A 115 -4.46 11.01 -6.65
N ARG A 116 -5.11 12.07 -7.16
CA ARG A 116 -6.32 12.67 -6.55
C ARG A 116 -7.64 12.08 -7.06
N ARG A 117 -7.58 11.23 -8.09
CA ARG A 117 -8.78 10.69 -8.77
C ARG A 117 -9.36 9.47 -8.09
#